data_AF-A0A659UFT9-F1
#
_entry.id   AF-A0A659UFT9-F1
#
_cell.length_a   1.000
_cell.length_b   1.000
_cell.length_c   1.000
_cell.angle_alpha   90.00
_cell.angle_beta   90.00
_cell.angle_gamma   90.00
#
_symmetry.space_group_name_H-M   'P 1'
#
loop_
_entity.id
_entity.type
_entity.pdbx_description
1 polymer ?
#
loop_
_entity_poly.entity_id
_entity_poly.type
_entity_poly.pdbx_seq_one_letter_code
_entity_poly.pdbx_strand_id
1 'polypeptide(L)'
;EESGATAVLGPVRALYRPDAPDWMRRGDFHSTLPVRVRGEIRTGYTCNVLLRMGSDSLRGRRFSLARGQTGGEDTEFFDQMHKAGGRIAFAPEAWVDEAVPR
;
A
#
# COMPACT_ATOMS: atom_id res chain seq x y z
N GLU A 1 -15.49 1.49 14.47
CA GLU A 1 -14.38 0.82 13.76
C GLU A 1 -14.63 -0.68 13.78
N GLU A 2 -14.77 -1.31 12.62
CA GLU A 2 -15.22 -2.71 12.52
C GLU A 2 -14.06 -3.71 12.48
N SER A 3 -12.90 -3.32 11.93
CA SER A 3 -11.76 -4.24 11.74
C SER A 3 -10.81 -4.35 12.93
N GLY A 4 -10.70 -3.29 13.75
CA GLY A 4 -9.66 -3.19 14.78
C GLY A 4 -8.24 -3.31 14.22
N ALA A 5 -8.04 -2.99 12.94
CA ALA A 5 -6.75 -3.11 12.26
C ALA A 5 -5.82 -1.93 12.61
N THR A 6 -4.51 -2.16 12.48
CA THR A 6 -3.49 -1.11 12.59
C THR A 6 -3.42 -0.28 11.31
N ALA A 7 -3.51 -0.94 10.16
CA ALA A 7 -3.57 -0.30 8.86
C ALA A 7 -4.73 -0.85 8.03
N VAL A 8 -5.33 -0.01 7.19
CA VAL A 8 -6.32 -0.40 6.20
C VAL A 8 -5.84 0.08 4.84
N LEU A 9 -5.60 -0.84 3.91
CA LEU A 9 -5.27 -0.53 2.52
C LEU A 9 -6.56 -0.35 1.71
N GLY A 10 -6.56 0.59 0.77
CA GLY A 10 -7.58 0.71 -0.27
C GLY A 10 -6.98 0.48 -1.65
N PRO A 11 -7.77 0.07 -2.66
CA PRO A 11 -7.26 -0.16 -4.01
C PRO A 11 -6.91 1.16 -4.71
N VAL A 12 -5.93 1.11 -5.62
CA VAL A 12 -5.57 2.23 -6.49
C VAL A 12 -5.73 1.81 -7.94
N ARG A 13 -6.40 2.67 -8.72
CA ARG A 13 -6.58 2.51 -10.16
C ARG A 13 -5.74 3.54 -10.89
N ALA A 14 -4.84 3.07 -11.74
CA ALA A 14 -4.04 3.91 -12.59
C ALA A 14 -4.88 4.48 -13.74
N LEU A 15 -4.78 5.79 -13.95
CA LEU A 15 -5.34 6.49 -15.09
C LEU A 15 -4.24 6.77 -16.11
N TYR A 16 -4.21 5.93 -17.14
CA TYR A 16 -3.33 6.14 -18.28
C TYR A 16 -3.94 7.12 -19.27
N ARG A 17 -3.10 8.02 -19.78
CA ARG A 17 -3.53 8.96 -20.81
C ARG A 17 -3.83 8.25 -22.14
N PRO A 18 -4.66 8.83 -23.02
CA PRO A 18 -4.92 8.25 -24.34
C PRO A 18 -3.66 8.09 -25.22
N ASP A 19 -2.64 8.91 -25.00
CA ASP A 19 -1.35 8.87 -25.69
C ASP A 19 -0.33 7.91 -25.04
N ALA A 20 -0.69 7.19 -23.98
CA ALA A 20 0.20 6.22 -23.34
C ALA A 20 0.39 4.97 -24.22
N PRO A 21 1.62 4.43 -24.33
CA PRO A 21 1.88 3.22 -25.10
C PRO A 21 0.94 2.07 -24.74
N ASP A 22 0.44 1.34 -25.74
CA ASP A 22 -0.57 0.30 -25.50
C ASP A 22 -0.11 -0.79 -24.55
N TRP A 23 1.18 -1.13 -24.57
CA TRP A 23 1.75 -2.14 -23.68
C TRP A 23 1.61 -1.73 -22.20
N MET A 24 1.67 -0.43 -21.91
CA MET A 24 1.55 0.10 -20.56
C MET A 24 0.10 0.01 -20.08
N ARG A 25 -0.85 0.41 -20.93
CA ARG A 25 -2.30 0.31 -20.64
C ARG A 25 -2.76 -1.14 -20.49
N ARG A 26 -2.24 -2.05 -21.31
CA ARG A 26 -2.55 -3.49 -21.21
C ARG A 26 -1.91 -4.16 -20.00
N GLY A 27 -0.74 -3.70 -19.57
CA GLY A 27 -0.01 -4.28 -18.46
C GLY A 27 -0.46 -3.80 -17.08
N ASP A 28 -1.08 -2.62 -16.99
CA ASP A 28 -1.65 -2.03 -15.77
C ASP A 28 -0.70 -2.05 -14.55
N PHE A 29 0.58 -1.77 -14.80
CA PHE A 29 1.66 -1.90 -13.81
C PHE A 29 1.60 -0.90 -12.65
N HIS A 30 0.72 0.11 -12.73
CA HIS A 30 0.62 1.20 -11.75
C HIS A 30 -0.62 1.09 -10.87
N SER A 31 -1.63 0.28 -11.26
CA SER A 31 -2.73 -0.05 -10.36
C SER A 31 -2.22 -0.95 -9.25
N THR A 32 -2.74 -0.74 -8.03
CA THR A 32 -2.22 -1.41 -6.85
C THR A 32 -3.35 -2.08 -6.06
N LEU A 33 -3.16 -3.38 -5.80
CA LEU A 33 -4.03 -4.21 -4.97
C LEU A 33 -3.17 -4.96 -3.95
N PRO A 34 -3.69 -5.25 -2.74
CA PRO A 34 -2.90 -5.96 -1.74
C PRO A 34 -2.68 -7.42 -2.16
N VAL A 35 -1.48 -7.92 -1.90
CA VAL A 35 -1.18 -9.34 -2.02
C VAL A 35 -1.50 -10.04 -0.70
N ARG A 36 -2.15 -11.19 -0.77
CA ARG A 36 -2.44 -12.04 0.38
C ARG A 36 -1.53 -13.26 0.38
N VAL A 37 -0.88 -13.50 1.51
CA VAL A 37 -0.08 -14.71 1.75
C VAL A 37 -0.74 -15.48 2.89
N ARG A 38 -1.22 -16.69 2.60
CA ARG A 38 -1.96 -17.53 3.56
C ARG A 38 -3.17 -16.80 4.19
N GLY A 39 -3.88 -16.00 3.38
CA GLY A 39 -5.07 -15.24 3.78
C GLY A 39 -4.77 -13.85 4.39
N GLU A 40 -3.52 -13.57 4.75
CA GLU A 40 -3.11 -12.34 5.43
C GLU A 40 -2.43 -11.36 4.48
N ILE A 41 -2.57 -10.07 4.77
CA ILE A 41 -1.77 -9.01 4.17
C ILE A 41 -0.63 -8.71 5.13
N ARG A 42 0.61 -8.88 4.68
CA ARG A 42 1.82 -8.77 5.52
C ARG A 42 2.65 -7.53 5.25
N THR A 43 2.41 -6.90 4.10
CA THR A 43 3.06 -5.67 3.67
C THR A 43 2.04 -4.82 2.91
N GLY A 44 2.41 -3.59 2.55
CA GLY A 44 1.49 -2.65 1.92
C GLY A 44 2.22 -1.54 1.18
N TYR A 45 1.41 -0.59 0.71
CA TYR A 45 1.81 0.56 -0.08
C TYR A 45 1.20 1.83 0.55
N THR A 46 1.80 2.98 0.26
CA THR A 46 1.42 4.25 0.89
C THR A 46 0.48 5.12 0.06
N CYS A 47 0.22 4.77 -1.20
CA CYS A 47 -0.65 5.55 -2.10
C CYS A 47 -2.13 5.55 -1.71
N ASN A 48 -2.61 4.56 -0.94
CA ASN A 48 -3.97 4.54 -0.39
C ASN A 48 -4.02 3.70 0.90
N VAL A 49 -3.74 4.34 2.03
CA VAL A 49 -3.70 3.69 3.35
C VAL A 49 -4.21 4.59 4.46
N LEU A 50 -4.97 4.00 5.38
CA LEU A 50 -5.31 4.61 6.67
C LEU A 50 -4.53 3.93 7.80
N LEU A 51 -3.91 4.72 8.68
CA LEU A 51 -3.12 4.24 9.82
C LEU A 51 -3.77 4.61 11.16
N ARG A 52 -3.85 3.63 12.07
CA ARG A 52 -4.20 3.87 13.48
C ARG A 52 -2.97 4.31 14.25
N MET A 53 -2.69 5.61 14.25
CA MET A 53 -1.46 6.19 14.82
C MET A 53 -1.19 5.86 16.30
N GLY A 54 -2.23 5.53 17.08
CA GLY A 54 -2.09 5.10 18.48
C GLY A 54 -1.68 3.64 18.68
N SER A 55 -1.55 2.85 17.61
CA SER A 55 -1.15 1.44 17.69
C SER A 55 0.30 1.31 18.15
N ASP A 56 0.56 0.45 19.13
CA ASP A 56 1.92 0.18 19.62
C ASP A 56 2.84 -0.31 18.51
N SER A 57 2.30 -1.13 17.61
CA SER A 57 3.02 -1.58 16.44
C SER A 57 3.46 -0.46 15.50
N LEU A 58 2.97 0.79 15.60
CA LEU A 58 3.43 1.94 14.81
C LEU A 58 4.27 2.94 15.62
N ARG A 59 4.40 2.74 16.94
CA ARG A 59 5.07 3.68 17.84
C ARG A 59 6.52 3.91 17.44
N GLY A 60 6.87 5.17 17.20
CA GLY A 60 8.23 5.58 16.83
C GLY A 60 8.69 5.12 15.44
N ARG A 61 7.83 4.46 14.63
CA ARG A 61 8.27 3.95 13.34
C ARG A 61 8.48 5.07 12.32
N ARG A 62 9.49 4.88 11.47
CA ARG A 62 9.87 5.76 10.37
C ARG A 62 10.17 4.93 9.12
N PHE A 63 10.08 5.56 7.96
CA PHE A 63 10.57 4.96 6.72
C PHE A 63 12.09 4.83 6.75
N SER A 64 12.59 3.77 6.11
CA SER A 64 14.01 3.51 6.00
C SER A 64 14.63 4.46 4.98
N LEU A 65 15.50 5.36 5.45
CA LEU A 65 16.22 6.30 4.55
C LEU A 65 17.10 5.55 3.54
N ALA A 66 17.61 4.37 3.89
CA ALA A 66 18.38 3.53 2.98
C ALA A 66 17.55 3.01 1.80
N ARG A 67 16.22 2.89 1.96
CA ARG A 67 15.28 2.46 0.91
C ARG A 67 14.74 3.61 0.07
N GLY A 68 14.84 4.85 0.53
CA GLY A 68 14.35 6.03 -0.21
C GLY A 68 14.99 6.20 -1.59
N GLN A 69 16.15 5.59 -1.85
CA GLN A 69 16.84 5.65 -3.15
C GLN A 69 16.68 4.39 -4.00
N THR A 70 16.35 3.26 -3.38
CA THR A 70 16.29 1.94 -4.06
C THR A 70 14.86 1.42 -4.23
N GLY A 71 13.89 2.04 -3.56
CA GLY A 71 12.50 1.59 -3.47
C GLY A 71 12.26 0.59 -2.34
N GLY A 72 10.98 0.31 -2.06
CA GLY A 72 10.55 -0.68 -1.07
C GLY A 72 10.49 -0.19 0.38
N GLU A 73 10.55 1.13 0.61
CA GLU A 73 10.45 1.69 1.95
C GLU A 73 9.09 1.43 2.61
N ASP A 74 8.02 1.45 1.81
CA ASP A 74 6.67 1.09 2.21
C ASP A 74 6.60 -0.39 2.58
N THR A 75 7.19 -1.24 1.74
CA THR A 75 7.22 -2.69 1.91
C THR A 75 7.87 -3.05 3.23
N GLU A 76 9.03 -2.44 3.52
CA GLU A 76 9.76 -2.61 4.77
C GLU A 76 8.99 -2.03 5.97
N PHE A 77 8.40 -0.84 5.84
CA PHE A 77 7.62 -0.20 6.90
C PHE A 77 6.46 -1.10 7.37
N PHE A 78 5.68 -1.64 6.42
CA PHE A 78 4.53 -2.48 6.71
C PHE A 78 4.93 -3.89 7.15
N ASP A 79 5.99 -4.47 6.59
CA ASP A 79 6.54 -5.76 7.05
C ASP A 79 6.96 -5.69 8.52
N GLN A 80 7.69 -4.65 8.92
CA GLN A 80 8.09 -4.44 10.31
C GLN A 80 6.89 -4.15 11.22
N MET A 81 5.84 -3.49 10.71
CA MET A 81 4.59 -3.29 11.43
C MET A 81 3.84 -4.57 11.71
N HIS A 82 3.77 -5.43 10.69
CA HIS A 82 3.17 -6.74 10.81
C HIS A 82 3.95 -7.64 11.78
N LYS A 83 5.28 -7.67 11.68
CA LYS A 83 6.17 -8.40 12.60
C LYS A 83 6.06 -7.92 14.05
N ALA A 84 5.73 -6.64 14.27
CA ALA A 84 5.44 -6.08 15.59
C ALA A 84 4.01 -6.37 16.09
N GLY A 85 3.26 -7.28 15.44
CA GLY A 85 1.91 -7.69 15.84
C GLY A 85 0.79 -6.83 15.27
N GLY A 86 1.10 -5.86 14.41
CA GLY A 86 0.08 -5.07 13.73
C GLY A 86 -0.66 -5.85 12.65
N ARG A 87 -1.95 -5.54 12.47
CA ARG A 87 -2.79 -6.18 11.44
C ARG A 87 -3.12 -5.21 10.33
N ILE A 88 -3.12 -5.74 9.10
CA ILE A 88 -3.49 -5.00 7.89
C ILE A 88 -4.83 -5.55 7.38
N ALA A 89 -5.81 -4.67 7.25
CA ALA A 89 -7.08 -4.96 6.60
C ALA A 89 -7.14 -4.32 5.20
N PHE A 90 -8.16 -4.68 4.42
CA PHE A 90 -8.40 -4.14 3.09
C PHE A 90 -9.83 -3.64 2.96
N ALA A 91 -9.99 -2.43 2.41
CA ALA A 91 -11.28 -1.83 2.08
C ALA A 91 -11.47 -1.85 0.55
N PRO A 92 -12.13 -2.88 -0.03
CA PRO A 92 -12.19 -3.10 -1.47
C PRO A 92 -12.94 -2.02 -2.26
N GLU A 93 -13.80 -1.25 -1.59
CA GLU A 93 -14.60 -0.20 -2.22
C GLU A 93 -13.95 1.20 -2.13
N ALA A 94 -12.84 1.34 -1.39
CA ALA A 94 -12.19 2.62 -1.14
C ALA A 94 -11.22 2.99 -2.27
N TRP A 95 -11.73 3.10 -3.49
CA TRP A 95 -10.92 3.38 -4.68
C TRP A 95 -10.32 4.79 -4.68
N VAL A 96 -9.05 4.87 -5.07
CA VAL A 96 -8.37 6.11 -5.46
C VAL A 96 -7.93 6.00 -6.92
N ASP A 97 -8.12 7.07 -7.68
CA ASP A 97 -7.65 7.20 -9.05
C ASP A 97 -6.36 8.01 -9.09
N GLU A 98 -5.31 7.47 -9.71
CA GLU A 98 -4.00 8.12 -9.79
C GLU A 98 -3.57 8.29 -11.26
N ALA A 99 -3.27 9.53 -11.65
CA ALA A 99 -2.82 9.83 -13.01
C ALA A 99 -1.37 9.41 -13.21
N VAL A 100 -1.09 8.58 -14.21
CA VAL A 100 0.29 8.19 -14.56
C VAL A 100 0.96 9.33 -15.33
N PRO A 101 2.10 9.87 -14.84
CA PRO A 101 2.84 10.92 -15.53
C PRO A 101 3.40 10.48 -16.89
N ARG A 102 3.87 11.43 -17.69
CA ARG A 102 4.53 11.16 -18.98
C ARG A 102 5.95 10.65 -18.81
#